data_AF-A0ABD1M9T5-F1
#
_entry.id   AF-A0ABD1M9T5-F1
#
_cell.length_a   1.000
_cell.length_b   1.000
_cell.length_c   1.000
_cell.angle_alpha   90.00
_cell.angle_beta   90.00
_cell.angle_gamma   90.00
#
_symmetry.space_group_name_H-M   'P 1'
#
loop_
_entity.id
_entity.type
_entity.pdbx_description
1 polymer ?
#
loop_
_entity_poly.entity_id
_entity_poly.type
_entity_poly.pdbx_seq_one_letter_code
_entity_poly.pdbx_strand_id
1 'polypeptide(L)' 'MGIIRSCFSFIAGTVTGVYLAQNYQVPNIIKLADTALFMAKVVEEKYRKPKKREDDD' A
#
# COMPACT_ATOMS: atom_id res chain seq x y z
N MET A 1 -33.89 16.21 -11.03
CA MET A 1 -32.60 15.50 -11.19
C MET A 1 -32.48 14.53 -10.02
N GLY A 2 -32.81 13.25 -10.23
CA GLY A 2 -32.97 12.28 -9.16
C GLY A 2 -31.66 11.74 -8.60
N ILE A 3 -31.70 11.22 -7.37
CA ILE A 3 -30.58 10.61 -6.63
C ILE A 3 -29.82 9.60 -7.50
N ILE A 4 -30.55 8.81 -8.29
CA ILE A 4 -29.98 7.79 -9.20
C ILE A 4 -29.05 8.41 -10.25
N ARG A 5 -29.40 9.57 -10.83
CA ARG A 5 -28.56 10.25 -11.83
C ARG A 5 -27.31 10.87 -11.19
N SER A 6 -27.39 11.30 -9.93
CA SER A 6 -26.26 11.86 -9.19
C SER A 6 -25.27 10.77 -8.74
N CYS A 7 -25.78 9.61 -8.30
CA CYS A 7 -24.96 8.51 -7.80
C CYS A 7 -24.52 7.50 -8.88
N PHE A 8 -24.95 7.68 -10.13
CA PHE A 8 -24.64 6.74 -11.22
C PHE A 8 -23.14 6.46 -11.35
N SER A 9 -22.30 7.51 -11.35
CA SER A 9 -20.85 7.36 -11.47
C SER A 9 -20.24 6.59 -10.28
N PHE A 10 -20.81 6.73 -9.09
CA PHE A 10 -20.36 5.99 -7.90
C PHE A 10 -20.70 4.50 -8.02
N ILE A 11 -21.92 4.18 -8.45
CA ILE A 11 -22.37 2.80 -8.66
C ILE A 11 -21.58 2.14 -9.79
N ALA A 12 -21.46 2.82 -10.94
CA ALA A 12 -20.72 2.32 -12.10
C ALA A 12 -19.23 2.11 -11.77
N GLY A 13 -18.61 3.04 -11.03
CA GLY A 13 -17.23 2.90 -10.56
C GLY A 13 -17.06 1.73 -9.60
N THR A 14 -18.01 1.54 -8.68
CA THR A 14 -17.98 0.42 -7.71
C THR A 14 -18.09 -0.93 -8.42
N VAL A 15 -19.05 -1.08 -9.35
CA VAL A 15 -19.24 -2.33 -10.13
C VAL A 15 -18.00 -2.64 -10.95
N THR A 16 -17.43 -1.63 -11.63
CA THR A 16 -16.20 -1.79 -12.42
C THR A 16 -15.02 -2.19 -11.52
N GLY A 17 -14.89 -1.57 -10.35
CA GLY A 17 -13.84 -1.90 -9.38
C GLY A 17 -13.95 -3.34 -8.86
N VAL A 18 -15.16 -3.79 -8.52
CA VAL A 18 -15.42 -5.18 -8.10
C VAL A 18 -15.09 -6.16 -9.23
N TYR A 19 -15.48 -5.86 -10.47
CA TYR A 19 -15.17 -6.69 -11.63
C TYR A 19 -13.66 -6.84 -11.85
N LEU A 20 -12.90 -5.74 -11.73
CA LEU A 20 -11.43 -5.78 -11.80
C LEU A 20 -10.84 -6.61 -10.66
N ALA A 21 -11.32 -6.42 -9.43
CA ALA A 21 -10.82 -7.14 -8.26
C ALA A 21 -11.08 -8.66 -8.32
N GLN A 22 -12.14 -9.07 -9.01
CA GLN A 22 -12.48 -10.47 -9.21
C GLN A 22 -11.81 -11.10 -10.44
N ASN A 23 -11.63 -10.36 -11.55
CA ASN A 23 -11.05 -10.89 -12.79
C ASN A 23 -9.53 -10.82 -12.84
N TYR A 24 -8.90 -9.97 -12.04
CA TYR A 24 -7.45 -9.94 -11.91
C TYR A 24 -7.06 -10.55 -10.57
N GLN A 25 -5.95 -11.29 -10.56
CA GLN A 25 -5.29 -11.70 -9.32
C GLN A 25 -4.70 -10.44 -8.67
N VAL A 26 -5.54 -9.64 -8.01
CA VAL A 26 -5.07 -8.44 -7.33
C VAL A 26 -4.19 -8.91 -6.17
N PRO A 27 -2.88 -8.59 -6.20
CA PRO A 27 -1.97 -9.02 -5.14
C PRO A 27 -2.47 -8.47 -3.82
N ASN A 28 -2.35 -9.25 -2.75
CA ASN A 28 -2.76 -8.83 -1.42
C ASN A 28 -1.93 -7.61 -1.01
N ILE A 29 -2.56 -6.42 -1.05
CA ILE A 29 -1.91 -5.13 -0.82
C ILE A 29 -1.30 -5.06 0.57
N ILE A 30 -1.92 -5.72 1.56
CA ILE A 30 -1.40 -5.80 2.94
C ILE A 30 -0.07 -6.53 2.93
N LYS A 31 0.00 -7.72 2.30
CA LYS A 31 1.26 -8.46 2.17
C LYS A 31 2.33 -7.68 1.42
N LEU A 32 1.92 -6.93 0.39
CA LEU A 32 2.84 -6.10 -0.40
C LEU A 32 3.41 -4.95 0.44
N ALA A 33 2.57 -4.29 1.23
CA ALA A 33 2.96 -3.23 2.16
C ALA A 33 3.87 -3.77 3.27
N ASP A 34 3.53 -4.91 3.87
CA ASP A 34 4.36 -5.57 4.89
C ASP A 34 5.74 -5.94 4.34
N THR A 35 5.79 -6.48 3.12
CA THR A 35 7.04 -6.82 2.44
C THR A 35 7.86 -5.57 2.15
N ALA A 36 7.23 -4.48 1.70
CA ALA A 36 7.90 -3.21 1.46
C ALA A 36 8.46 -2.60 2.74
N LEU A 37 7.70 -2.61 3.83
CA LEU A 37 8.15 -2.14 5.15
C LEU A 37 9.30 -3.00 5.69
N PHE A 38 9.23 -4.31 5.51
CA PHE A 38 10.31 -5.22 5.88
C PHE A 38 11.58 -4.93 5.07
N MET A 39 11.48 -4.82 3.74
CA MET A 39 12.62 -4.45 2.90
C MET A 39 13.20 -3.09 3.28
N ALA A 40 12.35 -2.11 3.59
CA ALA A 40 12.80 -0.78 4.04
C ALA A 40 13.64 -0.88 5.33
N LYS A 41 13.20 -1.67 6.31
CA LYS A 41 14.00 -1.92 7.53
C LYS A 41 15.32 -2.63 7.26
N VAL A 42 15.32 -3.64 6.40
CA VAL A 42 16.55 -4.36 6.02
C VAL A 42 17.54 -3.42 5.34
N VAL A 43 17.05 -2.56 4.44
CA VAL A 43 17.88 -1.53 3.80
C VAL A 43 18.36 -0.52 4.82
N GLU A 44 17.49 -0.03 5.70
CA GLU A 44 17.87 0.87 6.79
C GLU A 44 18.99 0.27 7.63
N GLU A 45 18.82 -0.94 8.17
CA GLU A 45 19.82 -1.63 9.00
C GLU A 45 21.14 -1.86 8.26
N LYS A 46 21.08 -2.23 6.98
CA LYS A 46 22.27 -2.45 6.14
C LYS A 46 23.09 -1.17 5.94
N TYR A 47 22.44 -0.03 5.79
CA TYR A 47 23.10 1.25 5.52
C TYR A 47 23.18 2.17 6.75
N ARG A 48 22.63 1.75 7.89
CA ARG A 48 22.70 2.50 9.14
C ARG A 48 24.16 2.60 9.56
N LYS A 49 24.68 3.83 9.62
CA LYS A 49 26.01 4.05 10.21
C LYS A 49 26.01 3.51 11.64
N PRO A 50 27.04 2.74 12.06
CA PRO A 50 27.16 2.32 13.44
C PRO A 50 27.17 3.57 14.32
N LYS A 51 26.37 3.56 15.41
CA LYS A 51 26.41 4.65 16.39
C LYS A 51 27.86 4.75 16.90
N LYS A 52 28.46 5.93 16.81
CA LYS A 52 29.71 6.20 17.55
C LYS A 52 29.41 5.89 19.02
N ARG A 53 30.29 5.12 19.67
CA ARG A 53 30.32 5.09 21.13
C ARG A 53 30.71 6.51 21.53
N GLU A 54 29.84 7.20 22.25
CA GLU A 54 30.22 8.40 23.00
C GLU A 54 31.04 7.89 24.19
N ASP A 55 32.29 7.55 23.94
CA ASP A 55 33.32 7.23 24.94
C ASP A 55 34.66 7.31 24.20
N ASP A 56 35.15 8.53 24.03
CA ASP A 56 36.57 8.86 24.11
C ASP A 56 36.70 10.40 24.21
N ASP A 57 37.14 10.83 25.40
CA ASP A 57 37.46 12.17 25.95
C ASP A 57 36.33 13.09 26.47
#